data_AF-A0A6H1TXV8-F1
#
_entry.id   AF-A0A6H1TXV8-F1
#
_cell.length_a   1.000
_cell.length_b   1.000
_cell.length_c   1.000
_cell.angle_alpha   90.00
_cell.angle_beta   90.00
_cell.angle_gamma   90.00
#
_symmetry.space_group_name_H-M   'P 1'
#
loop_
_entity.id
_entity.type
_entity.pdbx_description
1 polymer ?
#
loop_
_entity_poly.entity_id
_entity_poly.type
_entity_poly.pdbx_seq_one_letter_code
_entity_poly.pdbx_strand_id
1 'polypeptide(L)'
;MQNTRLNSLFDLAFGRLRASLRNPWRRLALFAISFLLGNLMGTTISTIAGQNANLDTVVAAILIVVTETYSWFVYRANRRVSQSLFVQSVNAFKVGLIYNLFVLAFTLGS
;
A
#
# COMPACT_ATOMS: atom_id res chain seq x y z
N MET A 1 4.86 -32.87 -11.64
CA MET A 1 3.88 -31.86 -11.20
C MET A 1 3.05 -31.46 -12.40
N GLN A 2 1.75 -31.74 -12.40
CA GLN A 2 0.89 -31.61 -13.58
C GLN A 2 0.61 -30.13 -13.89
N ASN A 3 1.02 -29.69 -15.07
CA ASN A 3 0.55 -28.43 -15.66
C ASN A 3 -0.95 -28.54 -15.94
N THR A 4 -1.77 -28.11 -14.99
CA THR A 4 -3.20 -27.93 -15.25
C THR A 4 -3.37 -26.73 -16.19
N ARG A 5 -4.35 -26.79 -17.10
CA ARG A 5 -4.67 -25.66 -18.02
C ARG A 5 -4.84 -24.34 -17.27
N LEU A 6 -5.34 -24.42 -16.03
CA LEU A 6 -5.47 -23.29 -15.11
C LEU A 6 -4.13 -22.64 -14.78
N ASN A 7 -3.08 -23.42 -14.53
CA ASN A 7 -1.74 -22.89 -14.28
C ASN A 7 -1.17 -22.18 -15.51
N SER A 8 -1.38 -22.74 -16.71
CA SER A 8 -0.93 -22.10 -17.96
C SER A 8 -1.65 -20.78 -18.26
N LEU A 9 -2.95 -20.69 -17.93
CA LEU A 9 -3.71 -19.44 -18.07
C LEU A 9 -3.25 -18.40 -17.05
N PHE A 10 -2.96 -18.84 -15.82
CA PHE A 10 -2.45 -17.98 -14.76
C PHE A 10 -1.07 -17.42 -15.12
N ASP A 11 -0.16 -18.26 -15.61
CA ASP A 11 1.18 -17.86 -16.06
C ASP A 11 1.13 -16.93 -17.27
N LEU A 12 0.24 -17.17 -18.24
CA LEU A 12 0.03 -16.27 -19.38
C LEU A 12 -0.56 -14.92 -18.95
N ALA A 13 -1.51 -14.91 -18.01
CA ALA A 13 -2.10 -13.69 -17.47
C ALA A 13 -1.05 -12.87 -16.70
N PHE A 14 -0.27 -13.51 -15.83
CA PHE A 14 0.84 -12.87 -15.10
C PHE A 14 1.94 -12.37 -16.04
N GLY A 15 2.27 -13.14 -17.08
CA GLY A 15 3.25 -12.75 -18.11
C GLY A 15 2.81 -11.50 -18.87
N ARG A 16 1.55 -11.45 -19.31
CA ARG A 16 0.97 -10.28 -19.99
C ARG A 16 0.84 -9.06 -19.07
N LEU A 17 0.44 -9.27 -17.81
CA LEU A 17 0.43 -8.23 -16.79
C LEU A 17 1.83 -7.64 -16.63
N ARG A 18 2.86 -8.48 -16.45
CA ARG A 18 4.25 -8.05 -16.26
C ARG A 18 4.83 -7.35 -17.49
N ALA A 19 4.51 -7.82 -18.69
CA ALA A 19 4.91 -7.17 -19.94
C ALA A 19 4.25 -5.78 -20.09
N SER A 20 2.96 -5.69 -19.77
CA SER A 20 2.21 -4.42 -19.81
C SER A 20 2.65 -3.45 -18.70
N LEU A 21 3.22 -3.95 -17.60
CA LEU A 21 3.82 -3.14 -16.53
C LEU A 21 5.22 -2.58 -16.86
N ARG A 22 5.82 -3.01 -17.98
CA ARG A 22 7.05 -2.41 -18.49
C ARG A 22 6.83 -1.01 -19.09
N ASN A 23 5.58 -0.66 -19.41
CA ASN A 23 5.22 0.68 -19.88
C ASN A 23 5.27 1.68 -18.70
N PRO A 24 6.12 2.73 -18.75
CA PRO A 24 6.29 3.69 -17.65
C PRO A 24 4.99 4.39 -17.25
N TRP A 25 4.09 4.67 -18.20
CA TRP A 25 2.80 5.29 -17.94
C TRP A 25 1.89 4.43 -17.05
N ARG A 26 1.90 3.12 -17.28
CA ARG A 26 1.06 2.17 -16.55
C ARG A 26 1.60 1.88 -15.15
N ARG A 27 2.93 1.95 -14.99
CA ARG A 27 3.59 1.94 -13.68
C ARG A 27 3.22 3.18 -12.86
N LEU A 28 3.21 4.36 -13.47
CA LEU A 28 2.81 5.59 -12.78
C LEU A 28 1.33 5.55 -12.39
N ALA A 29 0.46 5.04 -13.26
CA ALA A 29 -0.95 4.82 -12.94
C ALA A 29 -1.13 3.87 -11.75
N LEU A 30 -0.37 2.77 -11.68
CA LEU A 30 -0.42 1.89 -10.51
C LEU A 30 0.02 2.57 -9.22
N PHE A 31 1.04 3.42 -9.27
CA PHE A 31 1.47 4.18 -8.09
C PHE A 31 0.42 5.19 -7.67
N ALA A 32 -0.20 5.89 -8.62
CA ALA A 32 -1.32 6.79 -8.36
C ALA A 32 -2.52 6.04 -7.75
N ILE A 33 -2.92 4.90 -8.30
CA ILE A 33 -4.00 4.06 -7.75
C ILE A 33 -3.64 3.59 -6.34
N SER A 34 -2.41 3.10 -6.12
CA SER A 34 -1.96 2.65 -4.80
C SER A 34 -1.99 3.79 -3.78
N PHE A 35 -1.52 4.98 -4.18
CA PHE A 35 -1.55 6.18 -3.35
C PHE A 35 -2.99 6.60 -2.99
N LEU A 36 -3.89 6.65 -3.98
CA LEU A 36 -5.30 6.99 -3.78
C LEU A 36 -6.01 5.98 -2.88
N LEU A 37 -5.73 4.68 -3.05
CA LEU A 37 -6.24 3.64 -2.15
C LEU A 37 -5.73 3.82 -0.71
N GLY A 38 -4.47 4.23 -0.56
CA GLY A 38 -3.91 4.58 0.76
C GLY A 38 -4.67 5.71 1.42
N ASN A 39 -4.96 6.77 0.64
CA ASN A 39 -5.75 7.91 1.10
C ASN A 39 -7.16 7.49 1.56
N LEU A 40 -7.87 6.70 0.75
CA LEU A 40 -9.21 6.17 1.08
C LEU A 40 -9.20 5.28 2.34
N MET A 41 -8.14 4.50 2.55
CA MET A 41 -7.98 3.73 3.77
C MET A 41 -7.77 4.63 4.99
N GLY A 42 -6.98 5.70 4.86
CA GLY A 42 -6.81 6.70 5.91
C GLY A 42 -8.13 7.35 6.34
N THR A 43 -9.00 7.73 5.38
CA THR A 43 -10.31 8.32 5.69
C THR A 43 -11.25 7.30 6.35
N THR A 44 -11.21 6.04 5.92
CA THR A 44 -12.01 4.97 6.52
C THR A 44 -11.60 4.72 7.97
N ILE A 45 -10.28 4.60 8.22
CA ILE A 45 -9.73 4.43 9.57
C ILE A 45 -10.11 5.61 10.46
N SER A 46 -9.96 6.85 9.97
CA SER A 46 -10.30 8.04 10.74
C SER A 46 -11.80 8.17 11.00
N THR A 47 -12.66 7.73 10.08
CA THR A 47 -14.12 7.71 10.30
C THR A 47 -14.50 6.72 11.40
N ILE A 48 -13.90 5.53 11.39
CA ILE A 48 -14.14 4.51 12.42
C ILE A 48 -13.57 4.94 13.78
N ALA A 49 -12.37 5.51 13.79
CA ALA A 49 -11.72 6.01 15.01
C ALA A 49 -12.43 7.24 15.58
N GLY A 50 -12.84 8.19 14.72
CA GLY A 50 -13.54 9.41 15.13
C GLY A 50 -14.93 9.16 15.70
N GLN A 51 -15.61 8.07 15.30
CA GLN A 51 -16.87 7.65 15.94
C GLN A 51 -16.68 7.25 17.41
N ASN A 52 -15.51 6.72 17.77
CA ASN A 52 -15.18 6.27 19.11
C ASN A 52 -13.97 7.05 19.60
N ALA A 53 -14.18 8.28 20.08
CA ALA A 53 -13.17 9.27 20.47
C ALA A 53 -12.00 8.78 21.38
N ASN A 54 -12.09 7.57 21.94
CA ASN A 54 -11.06 6.93 22.77
C ASN A 54 -10.07 6.05 21.98
N LEU A 55 -10.30 5.80 20.69
CA LEU A 55 -9.47 4.91 19.87
C LEU A 55 -8.23 5.58 19.29
N ASP A 56 -8.09 6.90 19.41
CA ASP A 56 -7.06 7.66 18.70
C ASP A 56 -5.63 7.24 19.11
N THR A 57 -5.40 7.01 20.42
CA THR A 57 -4.12 6.50 20.93
C THR A 57 -3.82 5.07 20.49
N VAL A 58 -4.84 4.20 20.44
CA VAL A 58 -4.68 2.80 20.03
C VAL A 58 -4.39 2.71 18.53
N VAL A 59 -5.08 3.50 17.72
CA VAL A 59 -4.88 3.58 16.28
C VAL A 59 -3.49 4.13 15.95
N ALA A 60 -3.04 5.16 16.68
CA ALA A 60 -1.67 5.68 16.55
C ALA A 60 -0.60 4.62 16.88
N ALA A 61 -0.78 3.86 17.97
CA ALA A 61 0.14 2.78 18.34
C ALA A 61 0.19 1.67 17.28
N ILE A 62 -0.97 1.25 16.76
CA ILE A 62 -1.06 0.24 15.68
C ILE A 62 -0.36 0.75 14.41
N LEU A 63 -0.57 2.01 14.03
CA LEU A 63 0.08 2.62 12.86
C LEU A 63 1.59 2.63 13.02
N ILE A 64 2.12 2.98 14.18
CA ILE A 64 3.56 2.94 14.44
C ILE A 64 4.09 1.51 14.25
N VAL A 65 3.43 0.51 14.86
CA VAL A 65 3.85 -0.90 14.74
C VAL A 65 3.79 -1.38 13.28
N VAL A 66 2.72 -1.07 12.54
CA VAL A 66 2.57 -1.47 11.14
C VAL A 66 3.60 -0.79 10.26
N THR A 67 3.80 0.52 10.44
CA THR A 67 4.75 1.28 9.62
C THR A 67 6.19 0.86 9.91
N GLU A 68 6.53 0.56 11.16
CA GLU A 68 7.84 0.08 11.59
C GLU A 68 8.10 -1.35 11.08
N THR A 69 7.13 -2.26 11.25
CA THR A 69 7.22 -3.63 10.73
C THR A 69 7.43 -3.63 9.21
N TYR A 70 6.71 -2.75 8.52
CA TYR A 70 6.87 -2.58 7.08
C TYR A 70 8.23 -2.00 6.70
N SER A 71 8.71 -0.96 7.40
CA SER A 71 10.04 -0.40 7.18
C SER A 71 11.12 -1.46 7.42
N TRP A 72 11.04 -2.19 8.52
CA TRP A 72 11.95 -3.29 8.82
C TRP A 72 11.95 -4.34 7.72
N PHE A 73 10.77 -4.74 7.23
CA PHE A 73 10.66 -5.73 6.16
C PHE A 73 11.29 -5.23 4.84
N VAL A 74 11.03 -3.97 4.47
CA VAL A 74 11.55 -3.39 3.21
C VAL A 74 13.05 -3.11 3.26
N TYR A 75 13.56 -2.61 4.39
CA TYR A 75 14.99 -2.26 4.54
C TYR A 75 15.86 -3.47 4.88
N ARG A 76 15.31 -4.51 5.52
CA ARG A 76 16.00 -5.81 5.69
C ARG A 76 16.02 -6.62 4.40
N ALA A 77 15.08 -6.38 3.48
CA ALA A 77 15.07 -7.03 2.18
C ALA A 77 16.19 -6.51 1.26
N ASN A 78 16.80 -7.42 0.52
CA ASN A 78 17.91 -7.13 -0.39
C ASN A 78 17.53 -6.03 -1.42
N ARG A 79 18.47 -5.16 -1.83
CA ARG A 79 18.20 -4.00 -2.73
C ARG A 79 17.39 -4.34 -3.99
N ARG A 80 17.53 -5.56 -4.53
CA ARG A 80 16.76 -6.03 -5.70
C ARG A 80 15.28 -6.28 -5.40
N VAL A 81 14.95 -6.71 -4.18
CA VAL A 81 13.57 -6.93 -3.72
C VAL A 81 12.87 -5.59 -3.49
N SER A 82 13.59 -4.62 -2.93
CA SER A 82 13.10 -3.23 -2.77
C SER A 82 12.71 -2.57 -4.10
N GLN A 83 13.40 -2.92 -5.19
CA GLN A 83 13.07 -2.43 -6.54
C GLN A 83 11.88 -3.15 -7.20
N SER A 84 11.28 -4.16 -6.57
CA SER A 84 10.07 -4.80 -7.09
C SER A 84 8.93 -3.78 -7.22
N LEU A 85 8.21 -3.85 -8.34
CA LEU A 85 7.03 -3.00 -8.57
C LEU A 85 6.00 -3.14 -7.46
N PHE A 86 5.84 -4.35 -6.92
CA PHE A 86 4.92 -4.61 -5.82
C PHE A 86 5.33 -3.85 -4.55
N VAL A 87 6.61 -3.89 -4.18
CA VAL A 87 7.13 -3.18 -2.99
C VAL A 87 6.99 -1.67 -3.17
N GLN A 88 7.23 -1.15 -4.38
CA GLN A 88 7.02 0.27 -4.68
C GLN A 88 5.54 0.67 -4.61
N SER A 89 4.62 -0.18 -5.06
CA SER A 89 3.18 0.05 -4.93
C SER A 89 2.73 0.06 -3.47
N VAL A 90 3.20 -0.88 -2.64
CA VAL A 90 2.89 -0.89 -1.20
C VAL A 90 3.50 0.33 -0.49
N ASN A 91 4.69 0.78 -0.91
CA ASN A 91 5.27 2.04 -0.44
C ASN A 91 4.36 3.23 -0.78
N ALA A 92 3.90 3.34 -2.04
CA ALA A 92 3.03 4.42 -2.48
C ALA A 92 1.70 4.42 -1.70
N PHE A 93 1.14 3.25 -1.43
CA PHE A 93 -0.03 3.08 -0.56
C PHE A 93 0.24 3.56 0.86
N LYS A 94 1.35 3.14 1.48
CA LYS A 94 1.75 3.60 2.82
C LYS A 94 1.87 5.12 2.88
N VAL A 95 2.49 5.74 1.87
CA VAL A 95 2.61 7.21 1.79
C VAL A 95 1.25 7.89 1.71
N GLY A 96 0.34 7.40 0.85
CA GLY A 96 -1.02 7.94 0.74
C GLY A 96 -1.83 7.85 2.04
N LEU A 97 -1.68 6.73 2.75
CA LEU A 97 -2.33 6.50 4.05
C LEU A 97 -1.82 7.48 5.12
N ILE A 98 -0.50 7.58 5.29
CA ILE A 98 0.11 8.47 6.29
C ILE A 98 -0.23 9.93 5.97
N TYR A 99 -0.14 10.33 4.70
CA TYR A 99 -0.48 11.68 4.26
C TYR A 99 -1.90 12.06 4.67
N ASN A 100 -2.88 11.19 4.39
CA ASN A 100 -4.26 11.48 4.71
C ASN A 100 -4.53 11.58 6.21
N LEU A 101 -3.93 10.68 7.01
CA LEU A 101 -4.07 10.73 8.47
C LEU A 101 -3.50 12.02 9.05
N PHE A 102 -2.36 12.49 8.54
CA PHE A 102 -1.82 13.80 8.94
C PHE A 102 -2.76 14.96 8.58
N VAL A 103 -3.29 14.98 7.36
CA VAL A 103 -4.22 16.02 6.92
C VAL A 103 -5.48 16.05 7.81
N LEU A 104 -6.03 14.89 8.14
CA LEU A 104 -7.19 14.79 9.01
C LEU A 104 -6.87 15.22 10.45
N ALA A 105 -5.73 14.83 10.98
CA ALA A 105 -5.27 15.27 12.30
C ALA A 105 -5.13 16.81 12.37
N PHE A 106 -4.56 17.44 11.34
CA PHE A 106 -4.46 18.90 11.26
C PHE A 106 -5.83 19.58 11.14
N THR A 107 -6.77 18.97 10.42
CA THR A 107 -8.12 19.54 10.22
C THR A 107 -8.99 19.41 11.47
N LEU A 108 -8.81 18.35 12.26
CA LEU A 108 -9.59 18.09 13.49
C LEU A 108 -8.96 18.71 14.74
N GLY A 109 -7.66 19.02 14.70
CA GLY A 109 -6.90 19.62 15.80
C GLY A 109 -6.86 21.17 15.81
N SER A 110 -7.57 21.84 14.90
CA SER A 110 -7.78 23.30 14.89
C SER A 110 -9.14 23.68 15.47
#